data_AF-A0A1G9SMZ2-F1
#
_entry.id   AF-A0A1G9SMZ2-F1
#
_cell.length_a   1.000
_cell.length_b   1.000
_cell.length_c   1.000
_cell.angle_alpha   90.00
_cell.angle_beta   90.00
_cell.angle_gamma   90.00
#
_symmetry.space_group_name_H-M   'P 1'
#
loop_
_entity.id
_entity.type
_entity.pdbx_description
1 polymer ?
#
loop_
_entity_poly.entity_id
_entity_poly.type
_entity_poly.pdbx_seq_one_letter_code
_entity_poly.pdbx_strand_id
1 'polypeptide(L)'
;MLDILKEGLRNQLGAAIDMLENAIRRCPGEHWETNQFWYHAFHCLFFLDYYLAEDPPSFTPPLPFDESEFEDRMPDRIYTQEELLDYLDKSRRHCYAQISGLTNEGLTARWINSSGSMNYSRHEILLYNLRHTQHHAAQLNLLLRQTINDAPEWVFRAGEHF
;
A
#
# COMPACT_ATOMS: atom_id res chain seq x y z
N MET A 1 -19.35 -8.60 -15.78
CA MET A 1 -18.97 -7.19 -15.49
C MET A 1 -18.15 -7.13 -14.20
N LEU A 2 -18.65 -7.69 -13.09
CA LEU A 2 -17.89 -7.83 -11.84
C LEU A 2 -16.53 -8.52 -12.02
N ASP A 3 -16.46 -9.62 -12.76
CA ASP A 3 -15.18 -10.34 -12.95
C ASP A 3 -14.14 -9.51 -13.71
N ILE A 4 -14.56 -8.74 -14.72
CA ILE A 4 -13.67 -7.82 -15.46
C ILE A 4 -13.13 -6.74 -14.52
N LEU A 5 -13.97 -6.23 -13.62
CA LEU A 5 -13.56 -5.24 -12.63
C LEU A 5 -12.58 -5.85 -11.61
N LYS A 6 -12.87 -7.06 -11.10
CA LYS A 6 -11.96 -7.78 -10.20
C LYS A 6 -10.61 -8.03 -10.86
N GLU A 7 -10.62 -8.50 -12.10
CA GLU A 7 -9.40 -8.76 -12.87
C GLU A 7 -8.60 -7.46 -13.09
N GLY A 8 -9.27 -6.36 -13.45
CA GLY A 8 -8.63 -5.05 -13.60
C GLY A 8 -8.01 -4.55 -12.31
N LEU A 9 -8.74 -4.60 -11.19
CA LEU A 9 -8.23 -4.20 -9.87
C LEU A 9 -7.06 -5.08 -9.45
N ARG A 10 -7.19 -6.41 -9.56
CA ARG A 10 -6.13 -7.36 -9.24
C ARG A 10 -4.86 -7.04 -10.03
N ASN A 11 -4.99 -6.89 -11.35
CA ASN A 11 -3.85 -6.70 -12.23
C ASN A 11 -3.17 -5.34 -12.00
N GLN A 12 -3.90 -4.28 -11.63
CA GLN A 12 -3.34 -2.93 -11.53
C GLN A 12 -2.97 -2.52 -10.10
N LEU A 13 -3.81 -2.80 -9.10
CA LEU A 13 -3.44 -2.59 -7.70
C LEU A 13 -2.34 -3.56 -7.29
N GLY A 14 -2.39 -4.82 -7.74
CA GLY A 14 -1.30 -5.77 -7.51
C GLY A 14 0.02 -5.34 -8.18
N ALA A 15 -0.02 -4.75 -9.38
CA ALA A 15 1.18 -4.20 -10.03
C ALA A 15 1.76 -3.01 -9.25
N ALA A 16 0.94 -2.13 -8.70
CA ALA A 16 1.40 -1.02 -7.86
C ALA A 16 2.06 -1.53 -6.58
N ILE A 17 1.53 -2.59 -5.96
CA ILE A 17 2.13 -3.26 -4.79
C ILE A 17 3.46 -3.93 -5.17
N ASP A 18 3.56 -4.56 -6.36
CA ASP A 18 4.83 -5.10 -6.87
C ASP A 18 5.87 -4.00 -7.12
N MET A 19 5.47 -2.83 -7.63
CA MET A 19 6.37 -1.69 -7.77
C MET A 19 6.87 -1.19 -6.42
N LEU A 20 5.99 -1.11 -5.42
CA LEU A 20 6.37 -0.78 -4.04
C LEU A 20 7.37 -1.80 -3.48
N GLU A 21 7.09 -3.10 -3.63
CA GLU A 21 7.98 -4.17 -3.17
C GLU A 21 9.36 -4.08 -3.82
N ASN A 22 9.39 -3.91 -5.15
CA ASN A 22 10.63 -3.78 -5.89
C ASN A 22 11.45 -2.57 -5.42
N ALA A 23 10.80 -1.44 -5.14
CA ALA A 23 11.47 -0.25 -4.60
C ALA A 23 12.07 -0.51 -3.22
N ILE A 24 11.28 -1.13 -2.31
CA ILE A 24 11.75 -1.49 -0.96
C ILE A 24 12.94 -2.42 -1.03
N ARG A 25 12.87 -3.51 -1.80
CA ARG A 25 13.96 -4.50 -1.96
C ARG A 25 15.21 -3.91 -2.60
N ARG A 26 15.05 -2.90 -3.47
CA ARG A 26 16.18 -2.30 -4.18
C ARG A 26 16.98 -1.35 -3.31
N CYS A 27 16.42 -0.79 -2.24
CA CYS A 27 17.12 0.14 -1.36
C CYS A 27 18.25 -0.57 -0.58
N PRO A 28 19.52 -0.17 -0.73
CA PRO A 28 20.60 -0.72 0.07
C PRO A 28 20.48 -0.28 1.53
N GLY A 29 20.93 -1.13 2.47
CA GLY A 29 20.84 -0.85 3.90
C GLY A 29 21.47 0.49 4.32
N GLU A 30 22.60 0.88 3.70
CA GLU A 30 23.27 2.16 3.96
C GLU A 30 22.45 3.39 3.52
N HIS A 31 21.49 3.21 2.60
CA HIS A 31 20.60 4.27 2.12
C HIS A 31 19.19 4.21 2.72
N TRP A 32 18.90 3.21 3.55
CA TRP A 32 17.58 2.99 4.12
C TRP A 32 17.05 4.18 4.92
N GLU A 33 17.94 4.88 5.64
CA GLU A 33 17.63 6.08 6.41
C GLU A 33 17.78 7.38 5.60
N THR A 34 18.48 7.33 4.47
CA THR A 34 18.73 8.51 3.64
C THR A 34 17.40 9.05 3.10
N ASN A 35 17.18 10.35 3.29
CA ASN A 35 15.92 11.02 2.90
C ASN A 35 14.67 10.31 3.45
N GLN A 36 14.78 9.64 4.60
CA GLN A 36 13.68 8.93 5.25
C GLN A 36 13.01 7.88 4.35
N PHE A 37 13.78 7.17 3.52
CA PHE A 37 13.26 6.15 2.60
C PHE A 37 12.36 5.12 3.31
N TRP A 38 12.81 4.61 4.46
CA TRP A 38 12.05 3.67 5.28
C TRP A 38 10.68 4.22 5.71
N TYR A 39 10.61 5.52 6.04
CA TYR A 39 9.38 6.14 6.52
C TYR A 39 8.39 6.32 5.37
N HIS A 40 8.87 6.72 4.18
CA HIS A 40 8.03 6.79 2.99
C HIS A 40 7.46 5.41 2.59
N ALA A 41 8.25 4.34 2.77
CA ALA A 41 7.77 2.97 2.56
C ALA A 41 6.73 2.58 3.61
N PHE A 42 6.97 2.88 4.88
CA PHE A 42 6.03 2.65 5.97
C PHE A 42 4.70 3.39 5.77
N HIS A 43 4.74 4.69 5.47
CA HIS A 43 3.58 5.52 5.14
C HIS A 43 2.70 4.87 4.07
N CYS A 44 3.35 4.47 2.97
CA CYS A 44 2.63 3.83 1.87
C CYS A 44 1.96 2.52 2.31
N LEU A 45 2.64 1.69 3.12
CA LEU A 45 2.11 0.41 3.60
C LEU A 45 0.99 0.56 4.61
N PHE A 46 1.12 1.52 5.52
CA PHE A 46 0.10 1.84 6.52
C PHE A 46 -1.21 2.21 5.83
N PHE A 47 -1.17 3.15 4.89
CA PHE A 47 -2.37 3.59 4.19
C PHE A 47 -2.87 2.56 3.16
N LEU A 48 -1.99 1.77 2.55
CA LEU A 48 -2.39 0.62 1.74
C LEU A 48 -3.30 -0.32 2.54
N ASP A 49 -2.90 -0.70 3.75
CA ASP A 49 -3.70 -1.60 4.60
C ASP A 49 -4.95 -0.92 5.16
N TYR A 50 -4.82 0.34 5.62
CA TYR A 50 -5.96 1.10 6.14
C TYR A 50 -7.09 1.23 5.13
N TYR A 51 -6.78 1.55 3.87
CA TYR A 51 -7.80 1.68 2.82
C TYR A 51 -8.42 0.34 2.40
N LEU A 52 -7.80 -0.79 2.77
CA LEU A 52 -8.38 -2.14 2.59
C LEU A 52 -9.31 -2.52 3.75
N ALA A 53 -9.15 -1.92 4.93
CA ALA A 53 -9.94 -2.23 6.12
C ALA A 53 -11.45 -2.21 5.86
N GLU A 54 -12.14 -3.22 6.37
CA GLU A 54 -13.61 -3.35 6.31
C GLU A 54 -14.32 -2.39 7.25
N ASP A 55 -13.73 -2.17 8.43
CA ASP A 55 -14.21 -1.23 9.45
C ASP A 55 -13.10 -0.22 9.76
N PRO A 56 -13.00 0.90 9.00
CA PRO A 56 -11.90 1.86 9.14
C PRO A 56 -11.79 2.48 10.53
N PRO A 57 -12.88 2.79 11.26
CA PRO A 57 -12.79 3.27 12.64
C PRO A 57 -12.12 2.32 13.62
N SER A 58 -12.12 1.02 13.33
CA SER A 58 -11.51 -0.02 14.17
C SER A 58 -10.17 -0.52 13.62
N PHE A 59 -9.64 0.12 12.58
CA PHE A 59 -8.37 -0.27 11.99
C PHE A 59 -7.23 -0.11 12.98
N THR A 60 -6.40 -1.14 13.08
CA THR A 60 -5.11 -1.11 13.78
C THR A 60 -4.08 -1.76 12.87
N PRO A 61 -2.88 -1.17 12.70
CA PRO A 61 -1.83 -1.80 11.91
C PRO A 61 -1.33 -3.07 12.62
N PRO A 62 -0.77 -4.05 11.89
CA PRO A 62 -0.22 -5.24 12.51
C PRO A 62 0.99 -4.89 13.39
N LEU A 63 1.21 -5.63 14.48
CA LEU A 63 2.46 -5.52 15.23
C LEU A 63 3.65 -5.85 14.30
N PRO A 64 4.79 -5.15 14.45
CA PRO A 64 5.15 -4.18 15.49
C PRO A 64 4.93 -2.69 15.09
N PHE A 65 4.04 -2.43 14.14
CA PHE A 65 3.75 -1.08 13.65
C PHE A 65 2.78 -0.34 14.58
N ASP A 66 2.89 0.98 14.65
CA ASP A 66 2.01 1.84 15.46
C ASP A 66 1.16 2.78 14.59
N GLU A 67 0.31 3.57 15.24
CA GLU A 67 -0.65 4.48 14.58
C GLU A 67 -0.05 5.87 14.31
N SER A 68 1.28 5.98 14.21
CA SER A 68 1.97 7.27 14.08
C SER A 68 1.47 8.12 12.90
N GLU A 69 1.06 7.46 11.81
CA GLU A 69 0.48 8.09 10.62
C GLU A 69 -0.87 8.78 10.88
N PHE A 70 -1.68 8.29 11.83
CA PHE A 70 -2.91 8.99 12.24
C PHE A 70 -2.64 10.15 13.20
N GLU A 71 -1.51 10.12 13.89
CA GLU A 71 -1.07 11.14 14.85
C GLU A 71 -0.22 12.24 14.20
N ASP A 72 -0.04 12.20 12.88
CA ASP A 72 0.84 13.09 12.12
C ASP A 72 2.27 13.15 12.70
N ARG A 73 2.77 12.00 13.20
CA ARG A 73 4.12 11.88 13.78
C ARG A 73 4.90 10.74 13.13
N MET A 74 6.23 10.80 13.27
CA MET A 74 7.07 9.65 12.95
C MET A 74 6.98 8.56 14.03
N PRO A 75 7.16 7.28 13.68
CA PRO A 75 7.33 6.21 14.65
C PRO A 75 8.55 6.44 15.57
N ASP A 76 8.48 5.90 16.79
CA ASP A 76 9.55 6.04 17.79
C ASP A 76 10.85 5.29 17.42
N ARG A 77 10.79 4.44 16.40
CA ARG A 77 11.94 3.69 15.89
C ARG A 77 11.89 3.58 14.38
N ILE A 78 13.04 3.28 13.81
CA ILE A 78 13.18 2.94 12.41
C ILE A 78 12.74 1.49 12.21
N TYR A 79 11.83 1.27 11.27
CA TYR A 79 11.46 -0.07 10.84
C TYR A 79 12.50 -0.61 9.87
N THR A 80 12.85 -1.88 10.04
CA THR A 80 13.79 -2.57 9.15
C THR A 80 13.13 -2.85 7.79
N GLN A 81 13.97 -3.05 6.77
CA GLN A 81 13.50 -3.45 5.44
C GLN A 81 12.70 -4.76 5.50
N GLU A 82 13.13 -5.73 6.31
CA GLU A 82 12.46 -7.02 6.48
C GLU A 82 11.06 -6.83 7.11
N GLU A 83 10.95 -6.05 8.19
CA GLU A 83 9.66 -5.75 8.81
C GLU A 83 8.67 -5.13 7.81
N LEU A 84 9.11 -4.18 6.98
CA LEU A 84 8.24 -3.56 5.99
C LEU A 84 7.86 -4.51 4.85
N LEU A 85 8.75 -5.42 4.44
CA LEU A 85 8.41 -6.47 3.47
C LEU A 85 7.40 -7.47 4.04
N ASP A 86 7.50 -7.82 5.32
CA ASP A 86 6.52 -8.65 6.01
C ASP A 86 5.15 -7.96 6.12
N TYR A 87 5.13 -6.65 6.34
CA TYR A 87 3.89 -5.87 6.30
C TYR A 87 3.31 -5.87 4.88
N LEU A 88 4.15 -5.63 3.86
CA LEU A 88 3.74 -5.65 2.46
C LEU A 88 3.06 -6.96 2.07
N ASP A 89 3.63 -8.11 2.46
CA ASP A 89 3.03 -9.42 2.18
C ASP A 89 1.65 -9.59 2.84
N LYS A 90 1.49 -9.14 4.09
CA LYS A 90 0.19 -9.14 4.77
C LYS A 90 -0.82 -8.26 4.03
N SER A 91 -0.44 -7.03 3.66
CA SER A 91 -1.30 -6.09 2.93
C SER A 91 -1.64 -6.60 1.54
N ARG A 92 -0.71 -7.28 0.85
CA ARG A 92 -0.94 -7.95 -0.44
C ARG A 92 -2.00 -9.04 -0.33
N ARG A 93 -1.86 -9.95 0.65
CA ARG A 93 -2.84 -11.01 0.91
C ARG A 93 -4.21 -10.44 1.30
N HIS A 94 -4.23 -9.38 2.10
CA HIS A 94 -5.46 -8.67 2.45
C HIS A 94 -6.12 -8.06 1.20
N CYS A 95 -5.34 -7.39 0.34
CA CYS A 95 -5.83 -6.83 -0.92
C CYS A 95 -6.42 -7.89 -1.84
N TYR A 96 -5.74 -9.02 -1.99
CA TYR A 96 -6.23 -10.14 -2.77
C TYR A 96 -7.57 -10.66 -2.24
N ALA A 97 -7.69 -10.85 -0.92
CA ALA A 97 -8.91 -11.31 -0.28
C ALA A 97 -10.06 -10.32 -0.49
N GLN A 98 -9.83 -9.01 -0.31
CA GLN A 98 -10.83 -7.96 -0.54
C GLN A 98 -11.33 -7.98 -1.99
N ILE A 99 -10.43 -7.98 -2.99
CA ILE A 99 -10.80 -7.96 -4.41
C ILE A 99 -11.53 -9.25 -4.80
N SER A 100 -11.01 -10.41 -4.39
CA SER A 100 -11.59 -11.72 -4.71
C SER A 100 -12.98 -11.87 -4.10
N GLY A 101 -13.18 -11.33 -2.89
CA GLY A 101 -14.44 -11.34 -2.14
C GLY A 101 -15.50 -10.34 -2.63
N LEU A 102 -15.19 -9.40 -3.53
CA LEU A 102 -16.17 -8.40 -3.99
C LEU A 102 -17.43 -9.05 -4.55
N THR A 103 -18.59 -8.56 -4.13
CA THR A 103 -19.91 -8.86 -4.71
C THR A 103 -20.49 -7.61 -5.36
N ASN A 104 -21.55 -7.74 -6.15
CA ASN A 104 -22.19 -6.58 -6.77
C ASN A 104 -22.70 -5.58 -5.71
N GLU A 105 -23.29 -6.09 -4.63
CA GLU A 105 -23.75 -5.30 -3.50
C GLU A 105 -22.56 -4.68 -2.76
N GLY A 106 -21.50 -5.48 -2.56
CA GLY A 106 -20.27 -5.09 -1.89
C GLY A 106 -19.55 -3.92 -2.55
N LEU A 107 -19.62 -3.79 -3.89
CA LEU A 107 -19.01 -2.64 -4.60
C LEU A 107 -19.53 -1.29 -4.12
N THR A 108 -20.81 -1.24 -3.75
CA THR A 108 -21.49 0.00 -3.31
C THR A 108 -21.47 0.23 -1.80
N ALA A 109 -21.01 -0.76 -1.03
CA ALA A 109 -20.88 -0.64 0.41
C ALA A 109 -20.00 0.58 0.76
N ARG A 110 -20.39 1.30 1.82
CA ARG A 110 -19.73 2.54 2.19
C ARG A 110 -18.50 2.26 3.03
N TRP A 111 -17.41 2.88 2.62
CA TRP A 111 -16.18 3.00 3.38
C TRP A 111 -16.13 4.42 3.94
N ILE A 112 -16.19 4.56 5.26
CA ILE A 112 -16.23 5.86 5.93
C ILE A 112 -15.15 5.86 7.01
N ASN A 113 -14.24 6.83 6.94
CA ASN A 113 -13.22 7.00 7.98
C ASN A 113 -13.80 7.57 9.28
N SER A 114 -13.03 7.53 10.37
CA SER A 114 -13.48 7.97 11.70
C SER A 114 -13.98 9.42 11.75
N SER A 115 -13.40 10.32 10.95
CA SER A 115 -13.83 11.72 10.89
C SER A 115 -15.01 11.98 9.95
N GLY A 116 -15.37 11.00 9.12
CA GLY A 116 -16.38 11.13 8.07
C GLY A 116 -15.95 11.99 6.87
N SER A 117 -14.72 12.51 6.85
CA SER A 117 -14.21 13.32 5.74
C SER A 117 -13.99 12.51 4.46
N MET A 118 -13.73 11.21 4.60
CA MET A 118 -13.65 10.26 3.52
C MET A 118 -14.89 9.39 3.56
N ASN A 119 -15.73 9.51 2.55
CA ASN A 119 -16.92 8.69 2.38
C ASN A 119 -16.93 8.18 0.94
N TYR A 120 -16.54 6.93 0.76
CA TYR A 120 -16.33 6.31 -0.54
C TYR A 120 -17.17 5.04 -0.70
N SER A 121 -17.45 4.65 -1.95
CA SER A 121 -17.88 3.28 -2.21
C SER A 121 -16.69 2.33 -2.08
N ARG A 122 -16.89 1.04 -1.82
CA ARG A 122 -15.80 0.06 -1.78
C ARG A 122 -15.00 0.00 -3.07
N HIS A 123 -15.66 0.10 -4.22
CA HIS A 123 -14.95 0.21 -5.50
C HIS A 123 -14.04 1.46 -5.56
N GLU A 124 -14.55 2.60 -5.09
CA GLU A 124 -13.86 3.88 -5.21
C GLU A 124 -12.65 3.96 -4.28
N ILE A 125 -12.74 3.45 -3.04
CA ILE A 125 -11.60 3.41 -2.13
C ILE A 125 -10.49 2.49 -2.65
N LEU A 126 -10.81 1.39 -3.36
CA LEU A 126 -9.80 0.55 -4.01
C LEU A 126 -9.08 1.28 -5.15
N LEU A 127 -9.79 2.10 -5.94
CA LEU A 127 -9.16 2.97 -6.94
C LEU A 127 -8.33 4.09 -6.32
N TYR A 128 -8.80 4.67 -5.21
CA TYR A 128 -8.03 5.65 -4.44
C TYR A 128 -6.72 5.02 -3.94
N ASN A 129 -6.80 3.81 -3.39
CA ASN A 129 -5.66 3.07 -2.88
C ASN A 129 -4.63 2.75 -3.98
N LEU A 130 -5.08 2.38 -5.18
CA LEU A 130 -4.20 2.25 -6.36
C LEU A 130 -3.44 3.56 -6.64
N ARG A 131 -4.13 4.69 -6.68
CA ARG A 131 -3.49 6.00 -6.96
C ARG A 131 -2.48 6.36 -5.88
N HIS A 132 -2.84 6.16 -4.61
CA HIS A 132 -1.98 6.41 -3.45
C HIS A 132 -0.72 5.53 -3.50
N THR A 133 -0.89 4.21 -3.66
CA THR A 133 0.22 3.26 -3.70
C THR A 133 1.17 3.56 -4.85
N GLN A 134 0.64 3.83 -6.05
CA GLN A 134 1.46 4.19 -7.21
C GLN A 134 2.21 5.52 -7.00
N HIS A 135 1.59 6.50 -6.35
CA HIS A 135 2.21 7.79 -6.05
C HIS A 135 3.46 7.61 -5.19
N HIS A 136 3.37 6.85 -4.09
CA HIS A 136 4.51 6.63 -3.22
C HIS A 136 5.54 5.66 -3.78
N ALA A 137 5.14 4.65 -4.56
CA ALA A 137 6.09 3.81 -5.30
C ALA A 137 6.96 4.66 -6.25
N ALA A 138 6.37 5.63 -6.95
CA ALA A 138 7.11 6.57 -7.80
C ALA A 138 8.03 7.49 -6.99
N GLN A 139 7.59 7.95 -5.81
CA GLN A 139 8.42 8.75 -4.89
C GLN A 139 9.65 7.97 -4.42
N LEU A 140 9.48 6.72 -3.99
CA LEU A 140 10.59 5.86 -3.59
C LEU A 140 11.55 5.61 -4.76
N ASN A 141 11.04 5.38 -5.98
CA ASN A 141 11.89 5.25 -7.17
C ASN A 141 12.68 6.54 -7.47
N LEU A 142 12.11 7.72 -7.25
CA LEU A 142 12.85 8.98 -7.35
C LEU A 142 13.96 9.05 -6.30
N LEU A 143 13.70 8.67 -5.05
CA LEU A 143 14.71 8.64 -4.00
C LEU A 143 15.86 7.70 -4.35
N LEU A 144 15.59 6.49 -4.85
CA LEU A 144 16.64 5.55 -5.30
C LEU A 144 17.49 6.16 -6.41
N ARG A 145 16.88 6.85 -7.40
CA ARG A 145 17.65 7.53 -8.46
C ARG A 145 18.53 8.64 -7.91
N GLN A 146 18.10 9.34 -6.87
CA GLN A 146 18.87 10.43 -6.26
C GLN A 146 20.00 9.91 -5.38
N THR A 147 19.82 8.76 -4.71
CA THR A 147 20.78 8.26 -3.72
C THR A 147 21.77 7.26 -4.30
N ILE A 148 21.32 6.38 -5.20
CA ILE A 148 22.12 5.29 -5.77
C ILE A 148 22.17 5.30 -7.30
N ASN A 149 21.54 6.29 -7.95
CA ASN A 149 21.45 6.40 -9.41
C ASN A 149 20.86 5.16 -10.09
N ASP A 150 19.91 4.50 -9.42
CA ASP A 150 19.27 3.27 -9.90
C ASP A 150 17.80 3.22 -9.43
N ALA A 151 16.94 2.49 -10.12
CA ALA A 151 15.55 2.22 -9.70
C ALA A 151 15.00 0.99 -10.44
N PRO A 152 14.01 0.29 -9.86
CA PRO A 152 13.34 -0.82 -10.55
C PRO A 152 12.59 -0.37 -11.81
N GLU A 153 12.37 -1.34 -12.70
CA GLU A 153 11.56 -1.17 -13.92
C GLU A 153 10.05 -1.12 -13.61
N TRP A 154 9.28 -0.65 -14.60
CA TRP A 154 7.83 -0.61 -14.52
C TRP A 154 7.21 -2.01 -14.50
N VAL A 155 6.21 -2.22 -13.63
CA VAL A 155 5.42 -3.46 -13.58
C VAL A 155 4.08 -3.21 -14.28
N PHE A 156 3.87 -3.86 -15.43
CA PHE A 156 2.66 -3.64 -16.25
C PHE A 156 1.40 -4.30 -15.68
N ARG A 157 1.57 -5.47 -15.05
CA ARG A 157 0.53 -6.29 -14.43
C ARG A 157 1.11 -6.99 -13.22
N ALA A 158 0.26 -7.25 -12.22
CA ALA A 158 0.63 -8.03 -11.04
C ALA A 158 1.28 -9.36 -11.43
N GLY A 159 2.31 -9.78 -10.68
CA GLY A 159 2.93 -11.09 -10.84
C GLY A 159 2.03 -12.25 -10.43
N GLU A 160 2.46 -13.47 -10.72
CA GLU A 160 1.67 -14.70 -10.45
C GLU A 160 1.43 -14.96 -8.94
N HIS A 161 2.18 -14.28 -8.07
CA HIS A 161 2.02 -14.30 -6.62
C HIS A 161 0.85 -13.44 -6.11
N PHE A 162 0.08 -12.82 -7.01
CA PHE A 162 -1.14 -12.07 -6.70
C PHE A 162 -2.42 -12.84 -7.03
#